data_AF-A0A524K058-F1
#
_entry.id   AF-A0A524K058-F1
#
_cell.length_a   1.000
_cell.length_b   1.000
_cell.length_c   1.000
_cell.angle_alpha   90.00
_cell.angle_beta   90.00
_cell.angle_gamma   90.00
#
_symmetry.space_group_name_H-M   'P 1'
#
loop_
_entity.id
_entity.type
_entity.pdbx_description
1 polymer ?
#
loop_
_entity_poly.entity_id
_entity_poly.type
_entity_poly.pdbx_seq_one_letter_code
_entity_poly.pdbx_strand_id
1 'polypeptide(L)'
;MKNMEFFRNVSIGQYVDEDTPVHRLAPATKYLWLLALLTPASLARSTLSVMVLAASSLVFALVARVRPLFLLRGFLPVMPILLIAAVLQVAFTRPGDNSLVLIALGPLSLSALEARAVLGMAARFVTMMLSLGLFTSVITEGDTARG
;
A
#
# COMPACT_ATOMS: atom_id res chain seq x y z
N MET A 1 -24.50 -6.93 -22.74
CA MET A 1 -23.02 -6.79 -22.81
C MET A 1 -22.45 -5.67 -21.91
N LYS A 2 -23.24 -5.05 -21.00
CA LYS A 2 -22.79 -3.93 -20.14
C LYS A 2 -21.92 -4.35 -18.93
N ASN A 3 -21.82 -5.65 -18.68
CA ASN A 3 -21.18 -6.21 -17.48
C ASN A 3 -19.65 -6.36 -17.64
N MET A 4 -19.13 -6.33 -18.87
CA MET A 4 -17.69 -6.51 -19.14
C MET A 4 -16.87 -5.23 -18.95
N GLU A 5 -17.51 -4.05 -19.01
CA GLU A 5 -16.81 -2.77 -18.78
C GLU A 5 -16.53 -2.50 -17.30
N PHE A 6 -17.33 -3.06 -16.39
CA PHE A 6 -17.18 -2.87 -14.95
C PHE A 6 -15.85 -3.45 -14.41
N PHE A 7 -15.39 -4.57 -14.98
CA PHE A 7 -14.11 -5.21 -14.66
C PHE A 7 -12.89 -4.46 -15.22
N ARG A 8 -13.08 -3.58 -16.20
CA ARG A 8 -11.99 -2.81 -16.82
C ARG A 8 -11.50 -1.67 -15.92
N ASN A 9 -12.33 -1.26 -14.95
CA ASN A 9 -12.03 -0.19 -13.99
C ASN A 9 -11.45 -0.68 -12.66
N VAL A 10 -11.47 -1.98 -12.40
CA VAL A 10 -10.85 -2.57 -11.21
C VAL A 10 -9.41 -2.96 -11.57
N SER A 11 -8.44 -2.09 -11.23
CA SER A 11 -7.02 -2.35 -11.48
C SER A 11 -6.39 -3.34 -10.50
N ILE A 12 -7.14 -3.80 -9.48
CA ILE A 12 -6.65 -4.77 -8.50
C ILE A 12 -6.86 -6.18 -9.05
N GLY A 13 -5.79 -6.98 -9.02
CA GLY A 13 -5.84 -8.41 -9.36
C GLY A 13 -5.73 -8.72 -10.85
N GLN A 14 -5.36 -7.74 -11.68
CA GLN A 14 -5.07 -8.00 -13.09
C GLN A 14 -3.59 -8.30 -13.29
N TYR A 15 -3.29 -9.48 -13.82
CA TYR A 15 -1.96 -9.84 -14.29
C TYR A 15 -1.58 -8.93 -15.48
N VAL A 16 -0.39 -8.34 -15.42
CA VAL A 16 0.16 -7.51 -16.48
C VAL A 16 1.15 -8.38 -17.25
N ASP A 17 0.78 -8.77 -18.47
CA ASP A 17 1.61 -9.65 -19.28
C ASP A 17 2.75 -8.84 -19.94
N GLU A 18 3.85 -8.67 -19.21
CA GLU A 18 5.07 -8.04 -19.70
C GLU A 18 6.29 -8.96 -19.55
N ASP A 19 7.14 -9.00 -20.59
CA ASP A 19 8.39 -9.77 -20.57
C ASP A 19 9.49 -8.99 -19.84
N THR A 20 9.46 -9.00 -18.51
CA THR A 20 10.48 -8.37 -17.66
C THR A 20 11.18 -9.39 -16.76
N PRO A 21 12.43 -9.14 -16.32
CA PRO A 21 13.15 -10.08 -15.46
C PRO A 21 12.41 -10.43 -14.17
N VAL A 22 11.54 -9.54 -13.67
CA VAL A 22 10.70 -9.78 -12.49
C VAL A 22 9.61 -10.83 -12.76
N HIS A 23 9.02 -10.84 -13.97
CA HIS A 23 8.04 -11.86 -14.37
C HIS A 23 8.69 -13.24 -14.56
N ARG A 24 9.95 -13.28 -14.98
CA ARG A 24 10.72 -14.52 -15.22
C ARG A 24 11.25 -15.19 -13.95
N LEU A 25 11.11 -14.57 -12.78
CA LEU A 25 11.53 -15.17 -11.50
C LEU A 25 10.68 -16.39 -11.17
N ALA A 26 11.27 -17.36 -10.46
CA ALA A 26 10.55 -18.51 -9.94
C ALA A 26 9.42 -18.06 -8.98
N PRO A 27 8.27 -18.75 -8.95
CA PRO A 27 7.13 -18.37 -8.11
C PRO A 27 7.49 -18.22 -6.63
N ALA A 28 8.29 -19.14 -6.08
CA ALA A 28 8.78 -19.10 -4.70
C ALA A 28 9.55 -17.81 -4.38
N THR A 29 10.39 -17.33 -5.30
CA THR A 29 11.15 -16.08 -5.12
C THR A 29 10.23 -14.87 -5.08
N LYS A 30 9.15 -14.87 -5.88
CA LYS A 30 8.13 -13.80 -5.85
C LYS A 30 7.43 -13.75 -4.49
N TYR A 31 7.08 -14.91 -3.90
CA TYR A 31 6.49 -14.98 -2.56
C TYR A 31 7.47 -14.53 -1.46
N LEU A 32 8.73 -14.97 -1.54
CA LEU A 32 9.75 -14.55 -0.58
C LEU A 32 9.98 -13.04 -0.61
N TRP A 33 10.03 -12.44 -1.81
CA TRP A 33 10.13 -10.99 -1.98
C TRP A 33 8.91 -10.25 -1.41
N LEU A 34 7.70 -10.76 -1.67
CA LEU A 34 6.47 -10.22 -1.10
C LEU A 34 6.53 -10.19 0.43
N LEU A 35 6.88 -11.32 1.05
CA LEU A 35 7.01 -11.42 2.50
C LEU A 35 8.12 -10.51 3.05
N ALA A 36 9.25 -10.42 2.35
CA ALA A 36 10.37 -9.55 2.71
C ALA A 36 9.99 -8.06 2.67
N LEU A 37 8.98 -7.66 1.90
CA LEU A 37 8.46 -6.29 1.91
C LEU A 37 7.31 -6.10 2.91
N LEU A 38 6.36 -7.04 2.97
CA LEU A 38 5.18 -6.92 3.83
C LEU A 38 5.51 -6.99 5.32
N THR A 39 6.38 -7.91 5.73
CA THR A 39 6.72 -8.10 7.15
C THR A 39 7.36 -6.84 7.76
N PRO A 40 8.46 -6.29 7.22
CA PRO A 40 9.04 -5.07 7.77
C PRO A 40 8.12 -3.86 7.55
N ALA A 41 7.35 -3.79 6.46
CA ALA A 41 6.34 -2.74 6.31
C ALA A 41 5.31 -2.78 7.46
N SER A 42 4.93 -3.96 7.94
CA SER A 42 3.95 -4.18 9.01
C SER A 42 4.51 -3.97 10.42
N LEU A 43 5.82 -4.12 10.62
CA LEU A 43 6.47 -3.96 11.92
C LEU A 43 7.20 -2.61 12.10
N ALA A 44 7.57 -1.94 11.00
CA ALA A 44 8.29 -0.66 11.03
C ALA A 44 7.56 0.39 11.89
N ARG A 45 8.25 0.90 12.91
CA ARG A 45 7.78 2.06 13.70
C ARG A 45 8.35 3.38 13.19
N SER A 46 9.44 3.31 12.41
CA SER A 46 10.10 4.48 11.84
C SER A 46 9.51 4.84 10.48
N THR A 47 9.17 6.11 10.30
CA THR A 47 8.73 6.67 9.02
C THR A 47 9.80 6.49 7.93
N LEU A 48 11.08 6.56 8.30
CA LEU A 48 12.19 6.36 7.35
C LEU A 48 12.17 4.96 6.75
N SER A 49 11.96 3.93 7.59
CA SER A 49 11.91 2.53 7.13
C SER A 49 10.75 2.30 6.16
N VAL A 50 9.58 2.88 6.44
CA VAL A 50 8.42 2.79 5.54
C VAL A 50 8.70 3.48 4.20
N MET A 51 9.33 4.65 4.22
CA MET A 51 9.70 5.38 2.99
C MET A 51 10.71 4.62 2.14
N VAL A 52 11.72 3.99 2.75
CA VAL A 52 12.69 3.15 2.05
C VAL A 52 12.00 1.94 1.42
N LEU A 53 11.09 1.30 2.13
CA LEU A 53 10.30 0.18 1.60
C LEU A 53 9.41 0.63 0.43
N ALA A 54 8.71 1.76 0.56
CA ALA A 54 7.91 2.34 -0.52
C ALA A 54 8.75 2.63 -1.77
N ALA A 55 9.93 3.22 -1.60
CA ALA A 55 10.86 3.50 -2.69
C ALA A 55 11.34 2.21 -3.36
N SER A 56 11.68 1.18 -2.56
CA SER A 56 12.08 -0.12 -3.10
C SER A 56 10.95 -0.76 -3.93
N SER A 57 9.71 -0.78 -3.43
CA SER A 57 8.55 -1.27 -4.20
C SER A 57 8.34 -0.49 -5.49
N LEU A 58 8.58 0.82 -5.50
CA LEU A 58 8.46 1.64 -6.71
C LEU A 58 9.57 1.32 -7.73
N VAL A 59 10.80 1.08 -7.27
CA VAL A 59 11.90 0.64 -8.13
C VAL A 59 11.57 -0.72 -8.74
N PHE A 60 11.07 -1.68 -7.95
CA PHE A 60 10.60 -2.96 -8.46
C PHE A 60 9.46 -2.79 -9.46
N ALA A 61 8.53 -1.87 -9.24
CA ALA A 61 7.44 -1.57 -10.19
C ALA A 61 7.99 -1.10 -11.53
N LEU A 62 8.97 -0.20 -11.49
CA LEU A 62 9.61 0.33 -12.69
C LEU A 62 10.41 -0.74 -13.45
N VAL A 63 11.13 -1.61 -12.74
CA VAL A 63 11.87 -2.74 -13.33
C VAL A 63 10.90 -3.77 -13.91
N ALA A 64 9.78 -4.01 -13.24
CA ALA A 64 8.69 -4.85 -13.74
C ALA A 64 7.89 -4.16 -14.86
N ARG A 65 8.20 -2.90 -15.20
CA ARG A 65 7.49 -2.02 -16.15
C ARG A 65 6.01 -1.80 -15.84
N VAL A 66 5.58 -2.12 -14.62
CA VAL A 66 4.22 -1.88 -14.18
C VAL A 66 4.04 -0.39 -13.86
N ARG A 67 3.05 0.23 -14.49
CA ARG A 67 2.76 1.66 -14.30
C ARG A 67 2.36 1.94 -12.84
N PRO A 68 3.07 2.79 -12.08
CA PRO A 68 2.72 3.11 -10.69
C PRO A 68 1.29 3.62 -10.53
N LEU A 69 0.80 4.37 -11.53
CA LEU A 69 -0.57 4.87 -11.58
C LEU A 69 -1.63 3.75 -11.62
N PHE A 70 -1.29 2.58 -12.17
CA PHE A 70 -2.16 1.41 -12.17
C PHE A 70 -2.30 0.80 -10.77
N LEU A 71 -1.20 0.74 -10.02
CA LEU A 71 -1.20 0.30 -8.62
C LEU A 71 -1.97 1.30 -7.74
N LEU A 72 -1.78 2.61 -7.97
CA LEU A 72 -2.48 3.69 -7.26
C LEU A 72 -3.99 3.69 -7.55
N ARG A 73 -4.45 3.24 -8.71
CA ARG A 73 -5.90 3.05 -8.95
C ARG A 73 -6.51 1.98 -8.05
N GLY A 74 -5.72 1.01 -7.61
CA GLY A 74 -6.16 0.03 -6.61
C GLY A 74 -6.37 0.64 -5.23
N PHE A 75 -5.76 1.79 -4.95
CA PHE A 75 -5.93 2.49 -3.69
C PHE A 75 -7.30 3.16 -3.54
N LEU A 76 -7.93 3.57 -4.65
CA LEU A 76 -9.24 4.23 -4.66
C LEU A 76 -10.31 3.49 -3.83
N PRO A 77 -10.56 2.17 -4.02
CA PRO A 77 -11.57 1.47 -3.25
C PRO A 77 -11.24 1.35 -1.74
N VAL A 78 -9.97 1.47 -1.35
CA VAL A 78 -9.55 1.37 0.06
C VAL A 78 -9.63 2.73 0.77
N MET A 79 -9.69 3.84 0.01
CA MET A 79 -9.71 5.19 0.58
C MET A 79 -10.79 5.45 1.64
N PRO A 80 -12.06 5.00 1.47
CA PRO A 80 -13.08 5.21 2.51
C PRO A 80 -12.73 4.55 3.84
N ILE A 81 -12.17 3.33 3.79
CA ILE A 81 -11.74 2.58 5.00
C ILE A 81 -10.56 3.29 5.66
N LEU A 82 -9.60 3.74 4.86
CA LEU A 82 -8.43 4.49 5.34
C LEU A 82 -8.83 5.81 6.00
N LEU A 83 -9.81 6.51 5.44
CA LEU A 83 -10.35 7.74 6.01
C LEU A 83 -11.02 7.48 7.36
N ILE A 84 -11.87 6.46 7.45
CA ILE A 84 -12.49 6.05 8.72
C ILE A 84 -11.41 5.69 9.73
N ALA A 85 -10.41 4.89 9.35
CA ALA A 85 -9.34 4.49 10.23
C ALA A 85 -8.49 5.67 10.72
N ALA A 86 -8.21 6.66 9.86
CA ALA A 86 -7.52 7.90 10.23
C ALA A 86 -8.34 8.74 11.22
N VAL A 87 -9.66 8.88 10.99
CA VAL A 87 -10.56 9.59 11.91
C VAL A 87 -10.61 8.89 13.26
N LEU A 88 -10.75 7.56 13.28
CA LEU A 88 -10.74 6.78 14.52
C LEU A 88 -9.37 6.88 15.20
N GLN A 89 -8.27 6.87 14.46
CA GLN A 89 -6.93 7.02 15.03
C GLN A 89 -6.76 8.37 15.74
N VAL A 90 -7.25 9.46 15.15
CA VAL A 90 -7.25 10.79 15.80
C VAL A 90 -8.20 10.77 17.01
N ALA A 91 -9.42 10.23 16.88
CA ALA A 91 -10.41 10.20 17.96
C ALA A 91 -9.99 9.35 19.18
N PHE A 92 -9.25 8.26 18.97
CA PHE A 92 -8.80 7.34 20.02
C PHE A 92 -7.35 7.57 20.46
N THR A 93 -6.61 8.49 19.82
CA THR A 93 -5.30 8.89 20.33
C THR A 93 -5.51 9.68 21.61
N ARG A 94 -4.94 9.18 22.72
CA ARG A 94 -5.09 9.84 24.02
C ARG A 94 -4.51 11.26 23.95
N PRO A 95 -5.22 12.29 24.45
CA PRO A 95 -4.68 13.64 24.59
C PRO A 95 -3.65 13.60 25.71
N GLY A 96 -2.40 13.34 25.35
CA GLY A 96 -1.35 12.97 26.29
C GLY A 96 -0.21 13.96 26.42
N ASP A 97 -0.11 15.03 25.61
CA ASP A 97 1.02 15.93 25.77
C ASP A 97 0.81 17.34 25.19
N ASN A 98 1.40 18.32 25.88
CA ASN A 98 1.38 19.76 25.64
C ASN A 98 2.06 20.17 24.31
N SER A 99 1.61 19.66 23.17
CA SER A 99 2.18 19.99 21.85
C SER A 99 1.18 20.69 20.95
N LEU A 100 1.59 21.88 20.46
CA LEU A 100 0.93 22.79 19.50
C LEU A 100 -0.30 22.17 18.81
N VAL A 101 -1.47 22.56 19.30
CA VAL A 101 -2.77 22.26 18.68
C VAL A 101 -2.89 23.11 17.43
N LEU A 102 -2.89 22.49 16.25
CA LEU A 102 -2.99 23.22 14.98
C LEU A 102 -4.45 23.55 14.64
N ILE A 103 -5.39 22.66 14.97
CA ILE A 103 -6.83 22.83 14.78
C ILE A 103 -7.56 22.07 15.90
N ALA A 104 -8.36 22.77 16.70
CA ALA A 104 -9.31 22.17 17.63
C ALA A 104 -10.72 22.29 17.06
N LEU A 105 -11.36 21.16 16.73
CA LEU A 105 -12.76 21.11 16.32
C LEU A 105 -13.50 20.17 17.28
N GLY A 106 -13.87 20.67 18.46
CA GLY A 106 -14.55 19.87 19.50
C GLY A 106 -13.66 18.76 20.11
N PRO A 107 -14.13 17.50 20.27
CA PRO A 107 -13.36 16.41 20.88
C PRO A 107 -12.21 15.88 20.02
N LEU A 108 -12.02 16.43 18.82
CA LEU A 108 -10.93 16.12 17.89
C LEU A 108 -9.93 17.28 17.91
N SER A 109 -8.79 17.07 18.56
CA SER A 109 -7.69 18.05 18.64
C SER A 109 -6.52 17.59 17.81
N LEU A 110 -6.39 18.05 16.56
CA LEU A 110 -5.26 17.67 15.68
C LEU A 110 -3.95 18.30 16.18
N SER A 111 -3.12 17.47 16.84
CA SER A 111 -1.74 17.82 17.20
C SER A 111 -0.76 17.38 16.11
N ALA A 112 0.42 18.01 16.04
CA ALA A 112 1.49 17.65 15.10
C ALA A 112 1.91 16.16 15.23
N LEU A 113 1.81 15.59 16.43
CA LEU A 113 2.12 14.19 16.69
C LEU A 113 1.08 13.25 16.09
N GLU A 114 -0.20 13.62 16.14
CA GLU A 114 -1.31 12.88 15.54
C GLU A 114 -1.24 12.95 14.02
N ALA A 115 -0.96 14.14 13.46
CA ALA A 115 -0.74 14.29 12.03
C ALA A 115 0.40 13.39 11.54
N ARG A 116 1.52 13.30 12.28
CA ARG A 116 2.63 12.39 11.95
C ARG A 116 2.22 10.92 12.07
N ALA A 117 1.40 10.56 13.07
CA ALA A 117 0.91 9.20 13.24
C ALA A 117 -0.02 8.77 12.09
N VAL A 118 -0.95 9.64 11.69
CA VAL A 118 -1.87 9.42 10.56
C VAL A 118 -1.10 9.36 9.25
N LEU A 119 -0.15 10.26 9.01
CA LEU A 119 0.72 10.22 7.83
C LEU A 119 1.55 8.93 7.78
N GLY A 120 2.10 8.50 8.92
CA GLY A 120 2.81 7.23 9.02
C GLY A 120 1.93 6.03 8.71
N MET A 121 0.69 6.01 9.20
CA MET A 121 -0.29 4.98 8.88
C MET A 121 -0.64 4.97 7.39
N ALA A 122 -0.92 6.14 6.80
CA ALA A 122 -1.23 6.26 5.38
C ALA A 122 -0.06 5.79 4.52
N ALA A 123 1.16 6.23 4.82
CA ALA A 123 2.36 5.79 4.12
C ALA A 123 2.58 4.27 4.20
N ARG A 124 2.34 3.68 5.39
CA ARG A 124 2.40 2.23 5.60
C ARG A 124 1.41 1.49 4.72
N PHE A 125 0.15 1.93 4.74
CA PHE A 125 -0.91 1.34 3.92
C PHE A 125 -0.58 1.42 2.43
N VAL A 126 -0.15 2.58 1.94
CA VAL A 126 0.26 2.77 0.54
C VAL A 126 1.40 1.82 0.18
N THR A 127 2.41 1.68 1.05
CA THR A 127 3.54 0.77 0.81
C THR A 127 3.08 -0.67 0.69
N MET A 128 2.21 -1.15 1.58
CA MET A 128 1.67 -2.51 1.53
C MET A 128 0.82 -2.72 0.27
N MET A 129 0.02 -1.72 -0.10
CA MET A 129 -0.81 -1.75 -1.30
C MET A 129 0.01 -1.81 -2.58
N LEU A 130 1.11 -1.05 -2.65
CA LEU A 130 2.05 -1.08 -3.77
C LEU A 130 2.72 -2.46 -3.88
N SER A 131 3.21 -3.01 -2.77
CA SER A 131 3.86 -4.33 -2.78
C SER A 131 2.90 -5.45 -3.19
N LEU A 132 1.69 -5.45 -2.65
CA LEU A 132 0.67 -6.45 -2.99
C LEU A 132 0.19 -6.28 -4.43
N GLY A 133 -0.10 -5.05 -4.85
CA GLY A 133 -0.51 -4.75 -6.22
C GLY A 133 0.53 -5.20 -7.24
N LEU A 134 1.81 -4.90 -6.97
CA LEU A 134 2.92 -5.37 -7.80
C LEU A 134 2.97 -6.88 -7.89
N PHE A 135 2.90 -7.56 -6.75
CA PHE A 135 2.92 -9.02 -6.72
C PHE A 135 1.77 -9.63 -7.52
N THR A 136 0.54 -9.12 -7.33
CA THR A 136 -0.64 -9.60 -8.08
C THR A 136 -0.53 -9.33 -9.58
N SER A 137 0.19 -8.29 -10.00
CA SER A 137 0.41 -8.01 -11.42
C SER A 137 1.45 -8.92 -12.07
N VAL A 138 2.34 -9.54 -11.29
CA VAL A 138 3.50 -10.30 -11.78
C VAL A 138 3.33 -11.82 -11.64
N ILE A 139 2.37 -12.28 -10.84
CA ILE A 139 2.08 -13.70 -10.65
C ILE A 139 0.83 -14.13 -11.42
N THR A 140 0.92 -15.27 -12.11
CA THR A 140 -0.21 -15.88 -12.83
C THR A 140 -0.75 -17.09 -12.06
N GLU A 141 -2.03 -17.43 -12.25
CA GLU A 141 -2.68 -18.56 -11.57
C GLU A 141 -1.98 -19.89 -11.88
N GLY A 142 -1.44 -20.05 -13.09
CA GLY A 142 -0.70 -21.25 -13.51
C GLY A 142 0.66 -21.43 -12.80
N ASP A 143 1.28 -20.35 -12.33
CA ASP A 143 2.52 -20.38 -11.57
C ASP A 143 2.25 -20.76 -10.10
N THR A 144 1.11 -20.33 -9.55
CA THR A 144 0.67 -20.69 -8.18
C THR A 144 0.37 -22.19 -8.05
N ALA A 145 -0.15 -22.82 -9.10
CA ALA A 145 -0.50 -24.25 -9.09
C ALA A 145 0.73 -25.18 -9.22
N ARG A 146 1.89 -24.66 -9.62
CA ARG A 146 3.12 -25.41 -9.87
C ARG A 146 4.20 -25.20 -8.82
N GLY A 147 3.99 -24.26 -7.90
CA GLY A 147 4.92 -23.88 -6.83
C GLY A 147 4.64 -24.59 -5.51
#